data_AF-A0A1B6KNA2-F1
#
_entry.id   AF-A0A1B6KNA2-F1
#
_cell.length_a   1.000
_cell.length_b   1.000
_cell.length_c   1.000
_cell.angle_alpha   90.00
_cell.angle_beta   90.00
_cell.angle_gamma   90.00
#
_symmetry.space_group_name_H-M   'P 1'
#
loop_
_entity.id
_entity.type
_entity.pdbx_description
1 polymer ?
#
loop_
_entity_poly.entity_id
_entity_poly.type
_entity_poly.pdbx_seq_one_letter_code
_entity_poly.pdbx_strand_id
1 'polypeptide(L)'
;MALLYRFVKIPDRADTHVFTFVVTKSVTRDLERDITSKEFSCGHQRWAITFSRTDKVLGVYLVWRSTSEAMRVYVDFTFTLLNRDHFSHNEAFSGKQVKFTTECPAQGNRNYIAVSELYVRNFADNNGEFQLELSMGHVRTMFDTDFRVPSSIFGHHLPRQHQPSAAKNPPQTPKLETTYFTYGGFDWNLALYPNGIKDVHDGRVSVYLNRCTGFDHQCRVRYSLVLGDGPRRVDSGPVDDVSDSDGKSYGWHTTARFQDLVYKGAVRVHLEMLMANTLSEVVS
;
A
#
# COMPACT_ATOMS: atom_id res chain seq x y z
N MET A 1 -8.76 23.48 11.51
CA MET A 1 -7.71 22.92 10.63
C MET A 1 -6.73 22.20 11.53
N ALA A 2 -6.18 21.08 11.07
CA ALA A 2 -5.09 20.40 11.75
C ALA A 2 -3.81 20.59 10.95
N LEU A 3 -2.81 21.21 11.57
CA LEU A 3 -1.55 21.57 10.97
C LEU A 3 -0.46 20.65 11.48
N LEU A 4 0.19 19.93 10.58
CA LEU A 4 1.38 19.14 10.93
C LEU A 4 2.49 20.11 11.37
N TYR A 5 2.85 20.03 12.64
CA TYR A 5 3.83 20.91 13.27
C TYR A 5 5.20 20.22 13.40
N ARG A 6 5.20 18.93 13.72
CA ARG A 6 6.43 18.16 13.95
C ARG A 6 6.30 16.76 13.37
N PHE A 7 7.41 16.25 12.85
CA PHE A 7 7.55 14.88 12.39
C PHE A 7 8.86 14.28 12.89
N VAL A 8 8.80 13.07 13.44
CA VAL A 8 9.96 12.32 13.93
C VAL A 8 9.88 10.87 13.48
N LYS A 9 11.02 10.33 13.01
CA LYS A 9 11.20 8.89 12.77
C LYS A 9 12.00 8.28 13.90
N ILE A 10 11.54 7.16 14.42
CA ILE A 10 12.20 6.39 15.47
C ILE A 10 12.68 5.09 14.82
N PRO A 11 14.00 4.83 14.75
CA PRO A 11 14.54 3.61 14.13
C PRO A 11 14.41 2.41 15.08
N ASP A 12 13.17 2.05 15.40
CA ASP A 12 12.82 0.86 16.16
C ASP A 12 12.41 -0.29 15.23
N ARG A 13 11.99 -1.42 15.80
CA ARG A 13 11.56 -2.59 15.02
C ARG A 13 10.28 -2.34 14.21
N ALA A 14 9.50 -1.33 14.60
CA ALA A 14 8.24 -1.00 13.98
C ALA A 14 8.39 0.05 12.87
N ASP A 15 9.59 0.62 12.69
CA ASP A 15 9.84 1.83 11.91
C ASP A 15 8.84 2.93 12.30
N THR A 16 8.78 3.24 13.60
CA THR A 16 7.78 4.15 14.15
C THR A 16 7.94 5.57 13.64
N HIS A 17 6.83 6.16 13.19
CA HIS A 17 6.70 7.54 12.75
C HIS A 17 5.76 8.28 13.70
N VAL A 18 6.20 9.43 14.21
CA VAL A 18 5.42 10.28 15.12
C VAL A 18 5.15 11.63 14.46
N PHE A 19 3.87 11.97 14.34
CA PHE A 19 3.37 13.20 13.76
C PHE A 19 2.66 14.01 14.85
N THR A 20 3.09 15.24 15.11
CA THR A 20 2.40 16.14 16.05
C THR A 20 1.68 17.23 15.28
N PHE A 21 0.39 17.39 15.55
CA PHE A 21 -0.49 18.37 14.92
C PHE A 21 -0.92 19.43 15.93
N VAL A 22 -0.92 20.70 15.50
CA VAL A 22 -1.68 21.76 16.17
C VAL A 22 -3.06 21.84 15.52
N VAL A 23 -4.10 21.67 16.33
CA VAL A 23 -5.48 21.64 15.90
C VAL A 23 -6.18 22.91 16.33
N THR A 24 -6.71 23.66 15.37
CA THR A 24 -7.34 24.95 15.64
C THR A 24 -8.81 24.82 16.04
N LYS A 25 -9.33 25.82 16.77
CA LYS A 25 -10.74 25.89 17.24
C LYS A 25 -11.82 25.68 16.20
N SER A 26 -11.50 25.77 14.91
CA SER A 26 -12.48 25.47 13.85
C SER A 26 -12.99 24.03 13.93
N VAL A 27 -12.15 23.09 14.40
CA VAL A 27 -12.53 21.68 14.62
C VAL A 27 -13.64 21.53 15.66
N THR A 28 -13.66 22.39 16.67
CA THR A 28 -14.65 22.35 17.77
C THR A 28 -15.78 23.36 17.59
N ARG A 29 -15.81 24.13 16.49
CA ARG A 29 -16.85 25.14 16.22
C ARG A 29 -17.74 24.79 15.04
N ASP A 30 -17.18 24.22 13.98
CA ASP A 30 -17.95 23.78 12.82
C ASP A 30 -18.63 22.44 13.13
N LEU A 31 -19.94 22.35 12.93
CA LEU A 31 -20.74 21.13 13.09
C LEU A 31 -21.13 20.52 11.76
N GLU A 32 -21.04 21.29 10.68
CA GLU A 32 -21.57 20.91 9.38
C GLU A 32 -20.53 20.19 8.52
N ARG A 33 -19.24 20.29 8.89
CA ARG A 33 -18.14 19.77 8.09
C ARG A 33 -17.06 19.12 8.92
N ASP A 34 -16.65 17.94 8.48
CA ASP A 34 -15.44 17.30 8.94
C ASP A 34 -14.21 18.13 8.55
N ILE A 35 -13.26 18.25 9.47
CA ILE A 35 -12.01 18.97 9.23
C ILE A 35 -10.90 17.96 8.98
N THR A 36 -10.28 18.05 7.80
CA THR A 36 -9.19 17.14 7.40
C THR A 36 -7.86 17.89 7.33
N SER A 37 -6.77 17.24 7.74
CA SER A 37 -5.42 17.78 7.62
C SER A 37 -4.95 17.82 6.16
N LYS A 38 -3.80 18.48 5.91
CA LYS A 38 -3.03 18.18 4.71
C LYS A 38 -2.56 16.73 4.74
N GLU A 39 -2.37 16.15 3.56
CA GLU A 39 -1.86 14.80 3.44
C GLU A 39 -0.39 14.71 3.84
N PHE A 40 -0.03 13.60 4.47
CA PHE A 40 1.33 13.24 4.86
C PHE A 40 1.64 11.81 4.41
N SER A 41 2.92 11.46 4.37
CA SER A 41 3.38 10.14 3.93
C SER A 41 3.91 9.31 5.10
N CYS A 42 3.54 8.03 5.16
CA CYS A 42 4.05 7.05 6.11
C CYS A 42 3.98 5.65 5.50
N GLY A 43 5.06 4.86 5.58
CA GLY A 43 5.13 3.51 5.00
C GLY A 43 4.82 3.48 3.50
N HIS A 44 5.34 4.44 2.73
CA HIS A 44 5.10 4.60 1.29
C HIS A 44 3.62 4.81 0.88
N GLN A 45 2.76 5.12 1.85
CA GLN A 45 1.34 5.42 1.64
C GLN A 45 1.03 6.86 2.01
N ARG A 46 -0.07 7.40 1.45
CA ARG A 46 -0.58 8.74 1.72
C ARG A 46 -1.71 8.67 2.74
N TRP A 47 -1.64 9.56 3.73
CA TRP A 47 -2.54 9.58 4.87
C TRP A 47 -3.03 11.00 5.15
N ALA A 48 -4.19 11.11 5.79
CA ALA A 48 -4.66 12.34 6.40
C ALA A 48 -5.31 12.01 7.76
N ILE A 49 -5.41 13.02 8.62
CA ILE A 49 -6.25 12.92 9.82
C ILE A 49 -7.53 13.72 9.60
N THR A 50 -8.65 13.13 9.99
CA THR A 50 -9.98 13.76 9.88
C THR A 50 -10.64 13.81 11.24
N PHE A 51 -11.20 14.97 11.55
CA PHE A 51 -11.99 15.20 12.75
C PHE A 51 -13.45 15.27 12.37
N SER A 52 -14.27 14.40 12.96
CA SER A 52 -15.72 14.49 12.85
C SER A 52 -16.29 15.01 14.16
N ARG A 53 -17.17 16.00 14.09
CA ARG A 53 -17.80 16.54 15.29
C ARG A 53 -19.31 16.29 15.28
N THR A 54 -19.80 15.76 16.38
CA THR A 54 -21.22 15.85 16.75
C THR A 54 -21.38 16.95 17.81
N ASP A 55 -22.62 17.32 18.16
CA ASP A 55 -22.89 18.41 19.12
C ASP A 55 -22.02 18.39 20.38
N LYS A 56 -21.79 17.19 20.94
CA LYS A 56 -21.11 17.01 22.22
C LYS A 56 -19.73 16.36 22.13
N VAL A 57 -19.45 15.64 21.05
CA VAL A 57 -18.30 14.72 20.99
C VAL A 57 -17.49 14.93 19.73
N LEU A 58 -16.18 14.93 19.92
CA LEU A 58 -15.18 14.98 18.85
C LEU A 58 -14.66 13.56 18.59
N GLY A 59 -14.71 13.16 17.32
CA GLY A 59 -14.11 11.95 16.79
C GLY A 59 -12.87 12.26 15.97
N VAL A 60 -11.94 11.30 15.92
CA VAL A 60 -10.67 11.41 15.18
C VAL A 60 -10.44 10.13 14.41
N TYR A 61 -10.07 10.28 13.13
CA TYR A 61 -9.81 9.17 12.22
C TYR A 61 -8.50 9.37 11.47
N LEU A 62 -7.79 8.26 11.29
CA LEU A 62 -6.75 8.12 10.28
C LEU A 62 -7.42 7.71 8.97
N VAL A 63 -7.08 8.41 7.88
CA VAL A 63 -7.66 8.19 6.55
C VAL A 63 -6.55 7.84 5.57
N TRP A 64 -6.67 6.69 4.94
CA TRP A 64 -5.80 6.26 3.84
C TRP A 64 -6.26 6.94 2.54
N ARG A 65 -5.34 7.63 1.85
CA ARG A 65 -5.63 8.51 0.71
C ARG A 65 -5.19 7.93 -0.63
N SER A 66 -4.25 7.00 -0.62
CA SER A 66 -3.73 6.32 -1.81
C SER A 66 -4.38 4.94 -2.01
N THR A 67 -5.71 4.88 -1.95
CA THR A 67 -6.45 3.63 -2.12
C THR A 67 -6.38 3.13 -3.56
N SER A 68 -6.25 1.82 -3.74
CA SER A 68 -6.38 1.15 -5.05
C SER A 68 -7.19 -0.13 -4.86
N GLU A 69 -7.93 -0.54 -5.89
CA GLU A 69 -8.61 -1.83 -5.88
C GLU A 69 -7.61 -2.97 -5.60
N ALA A 70 -8.08 -4.03 -4.96
CA ALA A 70 -7.26 -5.18 -4.56
C ALA A 70 -6.12 -4.87 -3.55
N MET A 71 -5.92 -3.62 -3.14
CA MET A 71 -4.98 -3.27 -2.09
C MET A 71 -5.60 -3.22 -0.69
N ARG A 72 -4.77 -3.59 0.29
CA ARG A 72 -5.03 -3.40 1.71
C ARG A 72 -3.77 -2.96 2.42
N VAL A 73 -3.95 -2.10 3.41
CA VAL A 73 -2.85 -1.61 4.25
C VAL A 73 -3.14 -1.97 5.70
N TYR A 74 -2.14 -2.49 6.40
CA TYR A 74 -2.17 -2.77 7.82
C TYR A 74 -1.29 -1.77 8.56
N VAL A 75 -1.79 -1.19 9.64
CA VAL A 75 -1.05 -0.19 10.42
C VAL A 75 -1.29 -0.40 11.91
N ASP A 76 -0.24 -0.30 12.71
CA ASP A 76 -0.35 -0.01 14.13
C ASP A 76 -0.38 1.52 14.29
N PHE A 77 -1.40 2.07 14.96
CA PHE A 77 -1.43 3.49 15.25
C PHE A 77 -1.87 3.79 16.68
N THR A 78 -1.45 4.94 17.19
CA THR A 78 -1.94 5.52 18.44
C THR A 78 -2.18 7.01 18.23
N PHE A 79 -3.39 7.46 18.55
CA PHE A 79 -3.71 8.88 18.69
C PHE A 79 -3.60 9.27 20.16
N THR A 80 -2.89 10.36 20.44
CA THR A 80 -2.68 10.88 21.80
C THR A 80 -2.98 12.37 21.83
N LEU A 81 -3.98 12.76 22.61
CA LEU A 81 -4.28 14.14 22.93
C LEU A 81 -3.36 14.60 24.05
N LEU A 82 -2.57 15.64 23.77
CA LEU A 82 -1.53 16.10 24.69
C LEU A 82 -2.11 17.10 25.68
N ASN A 83 -2.01 16.75 26.96
CA ASN A 83 -2.39 17.62 28.05
C ASN A 83 -1.34 18.72 28.25
N ARG A 84 -1.80 19.95 28.53
CA ARG A 84 -0.93 21.12 28.64
C ARG A 84 -0.22 21.20 29.99
N ASP A 85 -0.76 20.59 31.04
CA ASP A 85 -0.18 20.62 32.38
C ASP A 85 0.87 19.53 32.56
N HIS A 86 0.51 18.28 32.25
CA HIS A 86 1.40 17.15 32.49
C HIS A 86 1.05 15.93 31.65
N PHE A 87 2.08 15.25 31.13
CA PHE A 87 1.94 14.13 30.19
C PHE A 87 1.15 12.92 30.75
N SER A 88 1.10 12.75 32.07
CA SER A 88 0.32 11.68 32.71
C SER A 88 -1.19 11.83 32.53
N HIS A 89 -1.65 13.01 32.11
CA HIS A 89 -3.06 13.30 31.83
C HIS A 89 -3.41 13.19 30.35
N ASN A 90 -2.45 12.81 29.50
CA ASN A 90 -2.71 12.56 28.09
C ASN A 90 -3.79 11.50 27.92
N GLU A 91 -4.63 11.68 26.90
CA GLU A 91 -5.68 10.73 26.55
C GLU A 91 -5.33 10.06 25.24
N ALA A 92 -5.39 8.74 25.16
CA ALA A 92 -4.98 8.03 23.97
C ALA A 92 -5.89 6.86 23.63
N PHE A 93 -5.98 6.57 22.34
CA PHE A 93 -6.51 5.30 21.85
C PHE A 93 -5.60 4.75 20.76
N SER A 94 -5.58 3.43 20.63
CA SER A 94 -4.68 2.74 19.71
C SER A 94 -5.39 1.61 18.98
N GLY A 95 -4.81 1.22 17.86
CA GLY A 95 -5.17 0.04 17.10
C GLY A 95 -3.91 -0.68 16.63
N LYS A 96 -3.94 -2.02 16.64
CA LYS A 96 -2.85 -2.87 16.13
C LYS A 96 -3.32 -3.61 14.89
N GLN A 97 -2.47 -3.63 13.87
CA GLN A 97 -2.73 -4.25 12.57
C GLN A 97 -4.10 -3.87 12.02
N VAL A 98 -4.46 -2.59 12.16
CA VAL A 98 -5.74 -2.08 11.67
C VAL A 98 -5.72 -2.11 10.15
N LYS A 99 -6.75 -2.74 9.57
CA LYS A 99 -6.87 -2.94 8.12
C LYS A 99 -7.59 -1.75 7.47
N PHE A 100 -6.96 -1.23 6.44
CA PHE A 100 -7.51 -0.22 5.52
C PHE A 100 -7.70 -0.86 4.14
N THR A 101 -8.79 -0.50 3.49
CA THR A 101 -9.19 -0.98 2.15
C THR A 101 -9.89 0.17 1.41
N THR A 102 -10.16 0.01 0.12
CA THR A 102 -10.96 0.98 -0.65
C THR A 102 -12.36 1.16 -0.06
N GLU A 103 -12.96 0.09 0.48
CA GLU A 103 -14.30 0.12 1.10
C GLU A 103 -14.27 0.69 2.52
N CYS A 104 -13.14 0.58 3.21
CA CYS A 104 -12.94 1.10 4.57
C CYS A 104 -11.62 1.87 4.67
N PRO A 105 -11.55 3.08 4.08
CA PRO A 105 -10.31 3.87 4.03
C PRO A 105 -10.09 4.71 5.29
N ALA A 106 -11.09 4.84 6.17
CA ALA A 106 -11.00 5.62 7.40
C ALA A 106 -11.22 4.72 8.63
N GLN A 107 -10.34 4.86 9.62
CA GLN A 107 -10.40 4.12 10.89
C GLN A 107 -10.08 5.06 12.03
N GLY A 108 -10.80 4.94 13.15
CA GLY A 108 -10.66 5.88 14.23
C GLY A 108 -11.65 5.67 15.36
N ASN A 109 -11.76 6.68 16.21
CA ASN A 109 -12.70 6.69 17.31
C ASN A 109 -13.68 7.84 17.13
N ARG A 110 -14.95 7.51 16.85
CA ARG A 110 -16.04 8.49 16.73
C ARG A 110 -16.35 9.23 18.03
N ASN A 111 -16.06 8.59 19.16
CA ASN A 111 -16.38 9.05 20.51
C ASN A 111 -15.11 9.28 21.32
N TYR A 112 -14.14 10.00 20.76
CA TYR A 112 -12.82 10.12 21.38
C TYR A 112 -12.86 10.99 22.64
N ILE A 113 -13.40 12.21 22.53
CA ILE A 113 -13.46 13.13 23.67
C ILE A 113 -14.68 14.05 23.58
N ALA A 114 -15.33 14.31 24.72
CA ALA A 114 -16.36 15.33 24.78
C ALA A 114 -15.74 16.72 24.61
N VAL A 115 -16.40 17.61 23.85
CA VAL A 115 -15.84 18.93 23.54
C VAL A 115 -15.62 19.77 24.81
N SER A 116 -16.46 19.60 25.84
CA SER A 116 -16.26 20.24 27.15
C SER A 116 -14.97 19.82 27.84
N GLU A 117 -14.62 18.53 27.74
CA GLU A 117 -13.44 17.95 28.40
C GLU A 117 -12.13 18.50 27.84
N LEU A 118 -12.12 18.97 26.59
CA LEU A 118 -10.96 19.67 26.02
C LEU A 118 -10.54 20.87 26.88
N TYR A 119 -11.51 21.58 27.44
CA TYR A 119 -11.27 22.76 28.27
C TYR A 119 -11.16 22.42 29.75
N VAL A 120 -12.09 21.59 30.28
CA VAL A 120 -12.13 21.22 31.70
C VAL A 120 -10.84 20.52 32.13
N ARG A 121 -10.24 19.73 31.23
CA ARG A 121 -9.01 18.98 31.51
C ARG A 121 -7.75 19.62 30.93
N ASN A 122 -7.82 20.86 30.45
CA ASN A 122 -6.68 21.63 29.95
C ASN A 122 -5.90 20.95 28.78
N PHE A 123 -6.64 20.40 27.82
CA PHE A 123 -6.07 20.00 26.53
C PHE A 123 -6.02 21.17 25.54
N ALA A 124 -7.05 22.01 25.57
CA ALA A 124 -7.15 23.19 24.73
C ALA A 124 -6.72 24.46 25.48
N ASP A 125 -6.18 25.41 24.74
CA ASP A 125 -5.88 26.74 25.24
C ASP A 125 -7.09 27.69 25.18
N ASN A 126 -6.87 28.93 25.62
CA ASN A 126 -7.91 29.98 25.61
C ASN A 126 -8.36 30.34 24.18
N ASN A 127 -7.54 30.05 23.17
CA ASN A 127 -7.87 30.22 21.76
C ASN A 127 -8.61 29.00 21.20
N GLY A 128 -8.79 27.93 21.98
CA GLY A 128 -9.39 26.66 21.57
C GLY A 128 -8.46 25.81 20.71
N GLU A 129 -7.15 26.05 20.75
CA GLU A 129 -6.14 25.23 20.09
C GLU A 129 -5.64 24.11 21.00
N PHE A 130 -5.41 22.93 20.45
CA PHE A 130 -4.90 21.77 21.18
C PHE A 130 -3.92 20.98 20.33
N GLN A 131 -3.11 20.13 20.97
CA GLN A 131 -2.15 19.28 20.27
C GLN A 131 -2.61 17.82 20.22
N LEU A 132 -2.52 17.23 19.04
CA LEU A 132 -2.78 15.81 18.80
C LEU A 132 -1.53 15.18 18.23
N GLU A 133 -1.09 14.08 18.83
CA GLU A 133 -0.01 13.24 18.31
C GLU A 133 -0.58 11.98 17.69
N LEU A 134 -0.06 11.61 16.53
CA LEU A 134 -0.29 10.34 15.85
C LEU A 134 1.03 9.59 15.77
N SER A 135 1.12 8.45 16.43
CA SER A 135 2.17 7.46 16.23
C SER A 135 1.69 6.39 15.27
N MET A 136 2.51 6.03 14.29
CA MET A 136 2.25 4.98 13.30
C MET A 136 3.46 4.06 13.20
N GLY A 137 3.24 2.75 13.10
CA GLY A 137 4.28 1.75 12.93
C GLY A 137 3.75 0.48 12.28
N HIS A 138 4.66 -0.44 11.94
CA HIS A 138 4.35 -1.71 11.27
C HIS A 138 3.44 -1.54 10.04
N VAL A 139 3.68 -0.51 9.24
CA VAL A 139 2.89 -0.24 8.03
C VAL A 139 3.22 -1.32 6.99
N ARG A 140 2.22 -2.11 6.58
CA ARG A 140 2.35 -3.16 5.57
C ARG A 140 1.34 -2.97 4.46
N THR A 141 1.79 -3.00 3.21
CA THR A 141 0.92 -2.88 2.04
C THR A 141 0.88 -4.19 1.28
N MET A 142 -0.33 -4.71 1.09
CA MET A 142 -0.59 -5.91 0.29
C MET A 142 -1.45 -5.56 -0.93
N PHE A 143 -1.18 -6.23 -2.04
CA PHE A 143 -2.01 -6.26 -3.24
C PHE A 143 -2.35 -7.72 -3.56
N ASP A 144 -3.64 -8.05 -3.50
CA ASP A 144 -4.13 -9.42 -3.67
C ASP A 144 -5.10 -9.48 -4.86
N THR A 145 -4.72 -10.23 -5.89
CA THR A 145 -5.52 -10.32 -7.12
C THR A 145 -5.38 -11.70 -7.77
N ASP A 146 -6.07 -11.92 -8.88
CA ASP A 146 -5.99 -13.15 -9.66
C ASP A 146 -5.75 -12.82 -11.14
N PHE A 147 -4.78 -13.50 -11.75
CA PHE A 147 -4.69 -13.54 -13.21
C PHE A 147 -5.73 -14.53 -13.74
N ARG A 148 -6.77 -14.04 -14.42
CA ARG A 148 -7.72 -14.91 -15.11
C ARG A 148 -7.05 -15.51 -16.34
N VAL A 149 -7.10 -16.83 -16.47
CA VAL A 149 -6.49 -17.57 -17.57
C VAL A 149 -7.50 -17.76 -18.69
N PRO A 150 -7.30 -17.15 -19.88
CA PRO A 150 -8.15 -17.40 -21.03
C PRO A 150 -8.14 -18.88 -21.43
N SER A 151 -9.31 -19.44 -21.77
CA SER A 151 -9.43 -20.84 -22.21
C SER A 151 -8.57 -21.18 -23.43
N SER A 152 -8.23 -20.19 -24.25
CA SER A 152 -7.35 -20.32 -25.41
C SER A 152 -5.90 -20.69 -25.04
N ILE A 153 -5.44 -20.42 -23.82
CA ILE A 153 -4.06 -20.73 -23.38
C ILE A 153 -3.83 -22.25 -23.28
N PHE A 154 -4.87 -23.05 -23.01
CA PHE A 154 -4.77 -24.51 -22.89
C PHE A 154 -5.16 -25.27 -24.17
N GLY A 155 -5.63 -24.58 -25.21
CA GLY A 155 -6.24 -25.17 -26.40
C GLY A 155 -5.28 -25.82 -27.42
N HIS A 156 -3.98 -25.91 -27.14
CA HIS A 156 -3.00 -26.40 -28.12
C HIS A 156 -2.68 -27.91 -28.04
N HIS A 157 -3.51 -28.73 -27.38
CA HIS A 157 -3.32 -30.19 -27.26
C HIS A 157 -4.29 -31.04 -28.11
N LEU A 158 -4.73 -30.58 -29.28
CA LEU A 158 -5.33 -31.47 -30.29
C LEU A 158 -4.24 -31.95 -31.26
N PRO A 159 -4.07 -33.26 -31.51
CA PRO A 159 -3.06 -33.75 -32.44
C PRO A 159 -3.47 -33.35 -33.86
N ARG A 160 -2.81 -32.32 -34.40
CA ARG A 160 -3.00 -31.88 -35.77
C ARG A 160 -2.25 -32.84 -36.70
N GLN A 161 -2.99 -33.74 -37.33
CA GLN A 161 -2.51 -34.54 -38.45
C GLN A 161 -1.94 -33.61 -39.55
N HIS A 162 -0.70 -33.90 -39.95
CA HIS A 162 -0.01 -33.48 -41.17
C HIS A 162 -0.09 -32.01 -41.62
N GLN A 163 0.98 -31.26 -41.33
CA GLN A 163 1.52 -30.24 -42.25
C GLN A 163 3.01 -29.98 -41.94
N PRO A 164 3.94 -30.13 -42.91
CA PRO A 164 5.33 -29.76 -42.74
C PRO A 164 5.53 -28.31 -43.18
N SER A 165 5.67 -27.40 -42.22
CA SER A 165 6.27 -26.09 -42.48
C SER A 165 6.96 -25.59 -41.23
N ALA A 166 8.28 -25.45 -41.31
CA ALA A 166 9.16 -24.94 -40.28
C ALA A 166 8.80 -23.50 -39.89
N ALA A 167 7.92 -23.33 -38.91
CA ALA A 167 7.79 -22.10 -38.16
C ALA A 167 8.86 -22.12 -37.06
N LYS A 168 9.89 -21.27 -37.20
CA LYS A 168 11.04 -21.21 -36.29
C LYS A 168 10.76 -20.66 -34.89
N ASN A 169 9.52 -20.25 -34.58
CA ASN A 169 9.16 -19.75 -33.25
C ASN A 169 7.85 -20.41 -32.78
N PRO A 170 7.82 -21.04 -31.59
CA PRO A 170 6.57 -21.48 -30.98
C PRO A 170 5.65 -20.27 -30.74
N PRO A 171 4.31 -20.42 -30.86
CA PRO A 171 3.38 -19.34 -30.58
C PRO A 171 3.53 -18.90 -29.12
N GLN A 172 3.94 -17.64 -28.91
CA GLN A 172 4.08 -17.06 -27.57
C GLN A 172 2.70 -16.98 -26.91
N THR A 173 2.55 -17.64 -25.77
CA THR A 173 1.36 -17.49 -24.92
C THR A 173 1.26 -16.02 -24.50
N PRO A 174 0.09 -15.37 -24.64
CA PRO A 174 -0.05 -13.96 -24.31
C PRO A 174 0.28 -13.70 -22.84
N LYS A 175 0.95 -12.57 -22.57
CA LYS A 175 1.17 -12.09 -21.20
C LYS A 175 -0.17 -11.79 -20.53
N LEU A 176 -0.23 -11.98 -19.22
CA LEU A 176 -1.37 -11.60 -18.38
C LEU A 176 -0.97 -10.40 -17.54
N GLU A 177 -1.85 -9.42 -17.40
CA GLU A 177 -1.57 -8.18 -16.66
C GLU A 177 -2.65 -7.92 -15.61
N THR A 178 -2.25 -7.37 -14.47
CA THR A 178 -3.17 -6.90 -13.44
C THR A 178 -3.68 -5.50 -13.76
N THR A 179 -4.69 -5.06 -13.02
CA THR A 179 -5.01 -3.65 -12.88
C THR A 179 -3.85 -2.89 -12.23
N TYR A 180 -3.90 -1.56 -12.34
CA TYR A 180 -2.93 -0.68 -11.70
C TYR A 180 -3.21 -0.54 -10.20
N PHE A 181 -2.14 -0.36 -9.42
CA PHE A 181 -2.20 0.00 -8.00
C PHE A 181 -1.11 1.03 -7.66
N THR A 182 -1.36 1.83 -6.63
CA THR A 182 -0.47 2.93 -6.24
C THR A 182 0.37 2.57 -5.02
N TYR A 183 1.68 2.78 -5.08
CA TYR A 183 2.60 2.60 -3.94
C TYR A 183 3.83 3.50 -4.09
N GLY A 184 4.24 4.16 -3.00
CA GLY A 184 5.43 5.04 -2.99
C GLY A 184 5.31 6.28 -3.86
N GLY A 185 4.08 6.67 -4.24
CA GLY A 185 3.83 7.78 -5.15
C GLY A 185 3.88 7.41 -6.63
N PHE A 186 4.02 6.12 -6.96
CA PHE A 186 3.99 5.61 -8.32
C PHE A 186 2.81 4.66 -8.52
N ASP A 187 2.40 4.53 -9.77
CA ASP A 187 1.48 3.49 -10.20
C ASP A 187 2.25 2.28 -10.72
N TRP A 188 1.74 1.10 -10.44
CA TRP A 188 2.38 -0.17 -10.72
C TRP A 188 1.37 -1.16 -11.32
N ASN A 189 1.83 -2.11 -12.12
CA ASN A 189 1.10 -3.35 -12.39
C ASN A 189 2.03 -4.56 -12.35
N LEU A 190 1.44 -5.75 -12.30
CA LEU A 190 2.16 -7.00 -12.51
C LEU A 190 1.87 -7.54 -13.91
N ALA A 191 2.93 -7.95 -14.61
CA ALA A 191 2.85 -8.69 -15.87
C ALA A 191 3.41 -10.11 -15.69
N LEU A 192 2.57 -11.12 -15.90
CA LEU A 192 2.92 -12.54 -15.86
C LEU A 192 3.11 -13.07 -17.28
N TYR A 193 4.23 -13.73 -17.50
CA TYR A 193 4.59 -14.40 -18.74
C TYR A 193 4.59 -15.91 -18.51
N PRO A 194 3.57 -16.65 -18.99
CA PRO A 194 3.41 -18.08 -18.70
C PRO A 194 4.62 -18.95 -19.06
N ASN A 195 5.32 -18.60 -20.15
CA ASN A 195 6.48 -19.34 -20.65
C ASN A 195 7.78 -18.53 -20.58
N GLY A 196 7.79 -17.42 -19.84
CA GLY A 196 8.93 -16.49 -19.78
C GLY A 196 9.10 -15.65 -21.06
N ILE A 197 10.09 -14.74 -21.05
CA ILE A 197 10.40 -13.83 -22.18
C ILE A 197 11.64 -14.26 -22.97
N LYS A 198 12.53 -15.04 -22.34
CA LYS A 198 13.83 -15.47 -22.90
C LYS A 198 13.91 -16.98 -22.89
N ASP A 199 14.57 -17.56 -23.89
CA ASP A 199 14.79 -19.01 -24.00
C ASP A 199 15.50 -19.60 -22.77
N VAL A 200 16.31 -18.78 -22.09
CA VAL A 200 17.01 -19.12 -20.83
C VAL A 200 16.05 -19.54 -19.71
N HIS A 201 14.78 -19.12 -19.77
CA HIS A 201 13.78 -19.47 -18.76
C HIS A 201 13.10 -20.82 -19.01
N ASP A 202 13.42 -21.55 -20.09
CA ASP A 202 12.99 -22.93 -20.32
C ASP A 202 11.48 -23.16 -20.14
N GLY A 203 10.66 -22.21 -20.64
CA GLY A 203 9.20 -22.27 -20.52
C GLY A 203 8.65 -22.07 -19.10
N ARG A 204 9.46 -21.56 -18.17
CA ARG A 204 9.04 -21.25 -16.78
C ARG A 204 8.42 -19.87 -16.68
N VAL A 205 7.61 -19.68 -15.65
CA VAL A 205 6.90 -18.42 -15.43
C VAL A 205 7.89 -17.30 -15.06
N SER A 206 7.69 -16.13 -15.68
CA SER A 206 8.34 -14.88 -15.29
C SER A 206 7.28 -13.85 -14.91
N VAL A 207 7.52 -13.10 -13.84
CA VAL A 207 6.64 -11.99 -13.43
C VAL A 207 7.45 -10.72 -13.32
N TYR A 208 6.91 -9.63 -13.86
CA TYR A 208 7.53 -8.32 -13.82
C TYR A 208 6.62 -7.36 -13.06
N LEU A 209 7.21 -6.61 -12.13
CA LEU A 209 6.58 -5.46 -11.51
C LEU A 209 6.93 -4.24 -12.36
N ASN A 210 5.97 -3.73 -13.12
CA ASN A 210 6.20 -2.59 -14.00
C ASN A 210 5.75 -1.32 -13.30
N ARG A 211 6.59 -0.30 -13.39
CA ARG A 211 6.25 1.05 -12.96
C ARG A 211 5.59 1.78 -14.12
N CYS A 212 4.50 2.49 -13.84
CA CYS A 212 3.66 3.12 -14.84
C CYS A 212 3.71 4.65 -14.80
N THR A 213 4.35 5.24 -13.79
CA THR A 213 4.51 6.70 -13.64
C THR A 213 5.86 7.10 -13.02
N GLY A 214 6.20 8.39 -13.11
CA GLY A 214 7.37 8.99 -12.46
C GLY A 214 8.73 8.66 -13.09
N PHE A 215 8.76 8.47 -14.41
CA PHE A 215 9.90 7.96 -15.19
C PHE A 215 11.17 8.82 -15.19
N ASP A 216 11.09 10.03 -14.66
CA ASP A 216 12.20 11.00 -14.62
C ASP A 216 13.41 10.46 -13.84
N HIS A 217 13.18 9.52 -12.94
CA HIS A 217 14.22 8.87 -12.14
C HIS A 217 14.05 7.36 -12.12
N GLN A 218 15.17 6.64 -11.94
CA GLN A 218 15.13 5.24 -11.56
C GLN A 218 14.47 5.08 -10.19
N CYS A 219 13.82 3.95 -9.97
CA CYS A 219 13.16 3.64 -8.70
C CYS A 219 13.71 2.32 -8.14
N ARG A 220 14.30 2.38 -6.94
CA ARG A 220 14.62 1.18 -6.18
C ARG A 220 13.34 0.67 -5.53
N VAL A 221 13.02 -0.59 -5.80
CA VAL A 221 11.80 -1.23 -5.30
C VAL A 221 12.16 -2.54 -4.60
N ARG A 222 11.46 -2.83 -3.51
CA ARG A 222 11.58 -4.09 -2.79
C ARG A 222 10.19 -4.65 -2.55
N TYR A 223 9.98 -5.93 -2.82
CA TYR A 223 8.68 -6.58 -2.71
C TYR A 223 8.81 -8.08 -2.45
N SER A 224 7.72 -8.73 -2.08
CA SER A 224 7.60 -10.19 -2.03
C SER A 224 6.35 -10.62 -2.78
N LEU A 225 6.46 -11.67 -3.58
CA LEU A 225 5.41 -12.13 -4.47
C LEU A 225 5.16 -13.63 -4.24
N VAL A 226 3.90 -13.98 -4.02
CA VAL A 226 3.44 -15.36 -4.00
C VAL A 226 2.47 -15.57 -5.15
N LEU A 227 2.72 -16.61 -5.95
CA LEU A 227 1.81 -17.08 -7.00
C LEU A 227 1.18 -18.40 -6.59
N GLY A 228 -0.09 -18.60 -6.94
CA GLY A 228 -0.84 -19.80 -6.62
C GLY A 228 -1.38 -19.83 -5.18
N ASP A 229 -2.00 -20.94 -4.80
CA ASP A 229 -2.61 -21.12 -3.48
C ASP A 229 -2.36 -22.54 -2.94
N GLY A 230 -2.41 -22.69 -1.62
CA GLY A 230 -2.23 -23.96 -0.92
C GLY A 230 -0.93 -24.68 -1.30
N PRO A 231 -0.97 -25.96 -1.71
CA PRO A 231 0.22 -26.73 -2.07
C PRO A 231 0.82 -26.33 -3.42
N ARG A 232 0.13 -25.51 -4.22
CA ARG A 232 0.54 -25.06 -5.56
C ARG A 232 1.14 -23.66 -5.55
N ARG A 233 1.59 -23.19 -4.38
CA ARG A 233 2.13 -21.84 -4.22
C ARG A 233 3.64 -21.82 -4.44
N VAL A 234 4.13 -20.75 -5.05
CA VAL A 234 5.56 -20.43 -5.07
C VAL A 234 5.76 -19.01 -4.57
N ASP A 235 6.77 -18.85 -3.72
CA ASP A 235 7.12 -17.62 -3.02
C ASP A 235 8.48 -17.13 -3.54
N SER A 236 8.57 -15.85 -3.88
CA SER A 236 9.81 -15.22 -4.33
C SER A 236 10.79 -14.95 -3.18
N GLY A 237 10.31 -14.90 -1.94
CA GLY A 237 10.99 -14.19 -0.86
C GLY A 237 11.08 -12.68 -1.16
N PRO A 238 11.85 -11.91 -0.38
CA PRO A 238 12.14 -10.51 -0.70
C PRO A 238 12.97 -10.40 -1.98
N VAL A 239 12.42 -9.68 -2.96
CA VAL A 239 13.07 -9.30 -4.21
C VAL A 239 13.48 -7.84 -4.10
N ASP A 240 14.76 -7.56 -4.33
CA ASP A 240 15.31 -6.22 -4.50
C ASP A 240 15.52 -5.98 -6.00
N ASP A 241 14.86 -4.97 -6.55
CA ASP A 241 14.84 -4.67 -7.99
C ASP A 241 15.02 -3.15 -8.23
N VAL A 242 15.35 -2.79 -9.46
CA VAL A 242 15.46 -1.39 -9.91
C VAL A 242 14.60 -1.23 -11.16
N SER A 243 13.60 -0.35 -11.04
CA SER A 243 12.84 0.09 -12.19
C SER A 243 13.59 1.22 -12.89
N ASP A 244 13.95 1.00 -14.15
CA ASP A 244 14.65 1.98 -14.99
C ASP A 244 13.73 3.16 -15.40
N SER A 245 14.28 4.09 -16.18
CA SER A 245 13.55 5.26 -16.70
C SER A 245 12.47 4.91 -17.75
N ASP A 246 12.42 3.66 -18.23
CA ASP A 246 11.32 3.14 -19.07
C ASP A 246 10.24 2.44 -18.22
N GLY A 247 10.41 2.38 -16.89
CA GLY A 247 9.52 1.66 -15.98
C GLY A 247 9.74 0.15 -15.93
N LYS A 248 10.79 -0.37 -16.57
CA LYS A 248 11.08 -1.80 -16.66
C LYS A 248 11.94 -2.24 -15.47
N SER A 249 11.69 -3.46 -15.01
CA SER A 249 12.40 -4.11 -13.91
C SER A 249 13.06 -5.41 -14.40
N TYR A 250 13.97 -5.98 -13.61
CA TYR A 250 14.57 -7.28 -13.95
C TYR A 250 13.55 -8.40 -13.87
N GLY A 251 12.57 -8.27 -12.97
CA GLY A 251 11.51 -9.23 -12.76
C GLY A 251 11.96 -10.44 -11.97
N TRP A 252 10.98 -11.26 -11.58
CA TRP A 252 11.19 -12.50 -10.85
C TRP A 252 10.90 -13.71 -11.76
N HIS A 253 11.82 -14.66 -11.74
CA HIS A 253 11.76 -15.88 -12.56
C HIS A 253 11.64 -17.10 -11.64
N THR A 254 10.51 -17.77 -11.70
CA THR A 254 10.24 -18.94 -10.85
C THR A 254 10.71 -20.23 -11.50
N THR A 255 10.88 -21.28 -10.70
CA THR A 255 11.10 -22.65 -11.17
C THR A 255 9.81 -23.36 -11.58
N ALA A 256 8.64 -22.81 -11.23
CA ALA A 256 7.34 -23.40 -11.52
C ALA A 256 6.94 -23.29 -13.00
N ARG A 257 6.23 -24.30 -13.48
CA ARG A 257 5.50 -24.23 -14.75
C ARG A 257 4.16 -23.57 -14.53
N PHE A 258 3.68 -22.87 -15.55
CA PHE A 258 2.42 -22.14 -15.47
C PHE A 258 1.23 -23.05 -15.08
N GLN A 259 1.15 -24.24 -15.67
CA GLN A 259 0.06 -25.20 -15.43
C GLN A 259 -0.04 -25.64 -13.96
N ASP A 260 1.08 -25.66 -13.24
CA ASP A 260 1.13 -26.06 -11.82
C ASP A 260 0.53 -24.99 -10.92
N LEU A 261 0.58 -23.71 -11.34
CA LEU A 261 0.06 -22.56 -10.60
C LEU A 261 -1.43 -22.31 -10.86
N VAL A 262 -1.97 -22.82 -11.97
CA VAL A 262 -3.36 -22.58 -12.35
C VAL A 262 -4.31 -23.44 -11.53
N TYR A 263 -5.27 -22.78 -10.91
CA TYR A 263 -6.35 -23.42 -10.17
C TYR A 263 -7.68 -22.75 -10.51
N LYS A 264 -8.67 -23.57 -10.90
CA LYS A 264 -10.01 -23.09 -11.32
C LYS A 264 -9.96 -21.96 -12.37
N GLY A 265 -9.01 -22.03 -13.31
CA GLY A 265 -8.87 -21.07 -14.39
C GLY A 265 -8.24 -19.73 -13.99
N ALA A 266 -7.60 -19.66 -12.82
CA ALA A 266 -6.89 -18.47 -12.36
C ALA A 266 -5.54 -18.80 -11.73
N VAL A 267 -4.63 -17.83 -11.71
CA VAL A 267 -3.44 -17.83 -10.86
C VAL A 267 -3.61 -16.76 -9.81
N ARG A 268 -3.69 -17.15 -8.55
CA ARG A 268 -3.78 -16.22 -7.42
C ARG A 268 -2.45 -15.53 -7.19
N VAL A 269 -2.51 -14.26 -6.80
CA VAL A 269 -1.37 -13.38 -6.60
C VAL A 269 -1.48 -12.71 -5.25
N HIS A 270 -0.43 -12.83 -4.45
CA HIS A 270 -0.24 -12.04 -3.23
C HIS A 270 1.07 -11.27 -3.36
N LEU A 271 0.98 -9.95 -3.46
CA LEU A 271 2.14 -9.05 -3.52
C LEU A 271 2.22 -8.24 -2.23
N GLU A 272 3.34 -8.32 -1.53
CA GLU A 272 3.69 -7.40 -0.44
C GLU A 272 4.70 -6.38 -0.95
N MET A 273 4.32 -5.10 -0.91
CA MET A 273 5.23 -4.01 -1.25
C MET A 273 5.99 -3.59 0.01
N LEU A 274 7.33 -3.58 -0.07
CA LEU A 274 8.22 -3.34 1.07
C LEU A 274 8.91 -1.98 0.98
N MET A 275 9.28 -1.54 -0.23
CA MET A 275 9.97 -0.27 -0.47
C MET A 275 9.74 0.22 -1.90
N ALA A 276 9.57 1.52 -2.09
CA ALA A 276 9.70 2.18 -3.39
C ALA A 276 10.26 3.59 -3.20
N ASN A 277 11.46 3.84 -3.72
CA ASN A 277 12.15 5.13 -3.59
C ASN A 277 12.81 5.53 -4.91
N THR A 278 12.72 6.81 -5.28
CA THR A 278 13.54 7.36 -6.37
C THR A 278 15.02 7.27 -6.02
N LEU A 279 15.84 6.86 -6.97
CA LEU A 279 17.29 6.98 -6.89
C LEU A 279 17.69 8.37 -7.37
N SER A 280 18.33 9.15 -6.49
CA SER A 280 18.96 10.41 -6.91
C SER A 280 20.26 10.08 -7.63
N GLU A 281 20.43 10.57 -8.85
CA GLU A 281 21.74 10.58 -9.49
C GLU A 281 22.59 11.64 -8.79
N VAL A 282 23.71 11.24 -8.18
CA VAL A 282 24.76 12.19 -7.87
C VAL A 282 25.51 12.38 -9.18
N VAL A 283 25.30 13.52 -9.83
CA VAL A 283 26.16 13.94 -10.94
C VAL A 283 27.53 14.21 -10.33
N SER A 284 28.45 13.26 -10.48
CA SER A 284 29.87 13.41 -10.12
C SER A 284 30.61 14.25 -11.15
#